data_AF-A0A5N4AYI0-F1
#
_entry.id   AF-A0A5N4AYI0-F1
#
_cell.length_a   1.000
_cell.length_b   1.000
_cell.length_c   1.000
_cell.angle_alpha   90.00
_cell.angle_beta   90.00
_cell.angle_gamma   90.00
#
_symmetry.space_group_name_H-M   'P 1'
#
loop_
_entity.id
_entity.type
_entity.pdbx_description
1 polymer ?
#
loop_
_entity_poly.entity_id
_entity_poly.type
_entity_poly.pdbx_seq_one_letter_code
_entity_poly.pdbx_strand_id
1 'polypeptide(L)'
;MCSETKLSITEFRRQLAYSLVKPMEPPKPPKKRVHSLTKPDGPGRKKRKPCKQCRQVLKASGLSHREVDKKVRRVVTYCADCPGEPGYCLNCFNETHK
;
A
#
# COMPACT_ATOMS: atom_id res chain seq x y z
N MET A 1 37.36 -8.94 49.73
CA MET A 1 36.53 -10.16 49.82
C MET A 1 36.29 -10.65 48.41
N CYS A 2 36.93 -11.75 48.02
CA CYS A 2 36.91 -12.26 46.65
C CYS A 2 35.76 -13.26 46.51
N SER A 3 34.69 -12.87 45.81
CA SER A 3 33.55 -13.74 45.55
C SER A 3 33.81 -14.55 44.28
N GLU A 4 34.48 -15.69 44.39
CA GLU A 4 34.64 -16.65 43.29
C GLU A 4 33.38 -17.52 43.13
N THR A 5 32.25 -16.92 42.75
CA THR A 5 31.12 -17.72 42.26
C THR A 5 31.41 -18.12 40.82
N LYS A 6 31.95 -19.33 40.63
CA LYS A 6 32.13 -19.93 39.31
C LYS A 6 30.76 -20.08 38.66
N LEU A 7 30.47 -19.24 37.67
CA LEU A 7 29.28 -19.37 36.83
C LEU A 7 29.32 -20.73 36.12
N SER A 8 28.17 -21.39 36.01
CA SER A 8 28.09 -22.58 35.18
C SER A 8 28.41 -22.20 33.73
N ILE A 9 28.97 -23.13 32.96
CA ILE A 9 29.21 -22.95 31.51
C ILE A 9 27.91 -22.50 30.81
N THR A 10 26.76 -22.99 31.29
CA THR A 10 25.43 -22.64 30.78
C THR A 10 25.09 -21.18 31.06
N GLU A 11 25.27 -20.68 32.28
CA GLU A 11 25.08 -19.26 32.62
C GLU A 11 26.01 -18.37 31.80
N PHE A 12 27.28 -18.75 31.70
CA PHE A 12 28.28 -17.97 30.97
C PHE A 12 27.91 -17.85 29.49
N ARG A 13 27.57 -18.96 28.84
CA ARG A 13 27.11 -18.97 27.44
C ARG A 13 25.84 -18.14 27.24
N ARG A 14 24.93 -18.17 28.22
CA ARG A 14 23.69 -17.38 28.18
C ARG A 14 23.99 -15.88 28.24
N GLN A 15 24.84 -15.44 29.17
CA GLN A 15 25.26 -14.05 29.28
C GLN A 15 25.98 -13.58 28.01
N LEU A 16 26.85 -14.42 27.46
CA LEU A 16 27.61 -14.13 26.24
C LEU A 16 26.70 -14.04 25.01
N ALA A 17 25.69 -14.90 24.91
CA ALA A 17 24.65 -14.79 23.88
C ALA A 17 23.86 -13.49 23.99
N TYR A 18 23.45 -13.08 25.20
CA TYR A 18 22.75 -11.82 25.42
C TYR A 18 23.61 -10.58 25.13
N SER A 19 24.91 -10.62 25.44
CA SER A 19 25.80 -9.48 25.18
C SER A 19 26.11 -9.32 23.70
N LEU A 20 26.23 -10.43 22.96
CA LEU A 20 26.52 -10.41 21.52
C LEU A 20 25.27 -10.12 20.69
N VAL A 21 24.13 -10.67 21.09
CA VAL A 21 22.83 -10.37 20.48
C VAL A 21 22.28 -9.14 21.16
N LYS A 22 22.83 -7.96 20.83
CA LYS A 22 22.19 -6.67 21.12
C LYS A 22 20.72 -6.82 20.70
N PRO A 23 19.72 -6.71 21.60
CA PRO A 23 18.33 -6.82 21.20
C PRO A 23 17.98 -5.56 20.40
N MET A 24 18.34 -5.56 19.12
CA MET A 24 17.69 -4.69 18.16
C MET A 24 16.27 -5.21 18.10
N GLU A 25 15.33 -4.42 18.62
CA GLU A 25 13.92 -4.66 18.34
C GLU A 25 13.79 -4.97 16.85
N PRO A 26 13.04 -6.04 16.48
CA PRO A 26 12.84 -6.34 15.08
C PRO A 26 12.34 -5.06 14.40
N PRO A 27 12.94 -4.63 13.28
CA PRO A 27 12.53 -3.41 12.62
C PRO A 27 11.03 -3.48 12.39
N LYS A 28 10.29 -2.50 12.94
CA LYS A 28 8.84 -2.43 12.75
C LYS A 28 8.61 -2.50 11.24
N PRO A 29 7.73 -3.40 10.76
CA PRO A 29 7.50 -3.52 9.33
C PRO A 29 7.08 -2.14 8.80
N PRO A 30 7.59 -1.73 7.63
CA PRO A 30 7.21 -0.45 7.06
C PRO A 30 5.68 -0.40 6.97
N LYS A 31 5.09 0.68 7.51
CA LYS A 31 3.65 0.89 7.39
C LYS A 31 3.32 0.90 5.89
N LYS A 32 2.58 -0.10 5.42
CA LYS A 32 2.05 -0.08 4.04
C LYS A 32 1.25 1.22 3.89
N ARG A 33 1.52 1.97 2.82
CA ARG A 33 0.69 3.12 2.48
C ARG A 33 -0.66 2.57 2.05
N VAL A 34 -1.63 2.57 2.97
CA VAL A 34 -2.99 2.14 2.68
C VAL A 34 -3.66 3.28 1.94
N HIS A 35 -3.94 3.07 0.66
CA HIS A 35 -4.71 4.03 -0.12
C HIS A 35 -6.20 3.81 0.12
N SER A 36 -6.98 4.88 0.04
CA SER A 36 -8.41 4.91 0.28
C SER A 36 -9.17 5.21 -1.02
N LEU A 37 -10.21 4.40 -1.30
CA LEU A 37 -11.13 4.63 -2.40
C LEU A 37 -12.34 5.42 -1.89
N THR A 38 -12.35 6.72 -2.19
CA THR A 38 -13.33 7.67 -1.65
C THR A 38 -14.46 7.94 -2.65
N LYS A 39 -15.67 8.15 -2.14
CA LYS A 39 -16.81 8.69 -2.90
C LYS A 39 -17.06 10.13 -2.46
N PRO A 40 -17.08 11.11 -3.38
CA PRO A 40 -17.37 12.50 -3.03
C PRO A 40 -18.85 12.68 -2.68
N ASP A 41 -19.13 13.59 -1.74
CA ASP A 41 -20.48 13.96 -1.37
C ASP A 41 -21.23 14.74 -2.47
N GLY A 42 -22.55 14.55 -2.52
CA GLY A 42 -23.47 15.22 -3.44
C GLY A 42 -23.83 14.43 -4.70
N PRO A 43 -24.48 15.06 -5.70
CA PRO A 43 -25.00 14.38 -6.88
C PRO A 43 -23.86 13.82 -7.75
N GLY A 44 -23.54 12.54 -7.54
CA GLY A 44 -22.41 11.84 -8.14
C GLY A 44 -22.39 11.78 -9.67
N ARG A 45 -23.46 12.18 -10.37
CA ARG A 45 -23.48 12.23 -11.86
C ARG A 45 -22.55 13.31 -12.43
N LYS A 46 -22.48 14.51 -11.82
CA LYS A 46 -21.63 15.61 -12.33
C LYS A 46 -20.14 15.42 -12.04
N LYS A 47 -19.80 14.57 -11.05
CA LYS A 47 -18.42 14.34 -10.59
C LYS A 47 -17.78 13.06 -11.15
N ARG A 48 -18.39 12.41 -12.15
CA ARG A 48 -17.87 11.14 -12.67
C ARG A 48 -16.56 11.35 -13.43
N LYS A 49 -15.47 10.77 -12.94
CA LYS A 49 -14.17 10.71 -13.61
C LYS A 49 -14.06 9.41 -14.44
N PRO A 50 -13.33 9.38 -15.56
CA PRO A 50 -13.02 8.12 -16.23
C PRO A 50 -12.08 7.29 -15.34
N CYS A 51 -12.30 5.98 -15.28
CA CYS A 51 -11.36 5.08 -14.60
C CYS A 51 -10.01 5.11 -15.33
N LYS A 52 -8.93 5.48 -14.62
CA LYS A 52 -7.59 5.64 -15.18
C LYS A 52 -7.09 4.34 -15.84
N GLN A 53 -7.27 3.22 -15.15
CA GLN A 53 -6.81 1.92 -15.63
C GLN A 53 -7.64 1.40 -16.81
N CYS A 54 -8.98 1.46 -16.72
CA CYS A 54 -9.82 1.08 -17.87
C CYS A 54 -9.52 1.93 -19.11
N ARG A 55 -9.22 3.22 -18.93
CA ARG A 55 -8.83 4.10 -20.04
C ARG A 55 -7.50 3.68 -20.66
N GLN A 56 -6.52 3.29 -19.85
CA GLN A 56 -5.23 2.81 -20.35
C GLN A 56 -5.37 1.49 -21.11
N VAL A 57 -6.15 0.54 -20.59
CA VAL A 57 -6.42 -0.74 -21.28
C VAL A 57 -7.08 -0.51 -22.64
N LEU A 58 -8.08 0.36 -22.71
CA LEU A 58 -8.74 0.70 -23.98
C LEU A 58 -7.83 1.44 -24.96
N LYS A 59 -6.88 2.24 -24.47
CA LYS A 59 -5.86 2.86 -25.34
C LYS A 59 -4.87 1.84 -25.87
N ALA A 60 -4.47 0.88 -25.05
CA ALA A 60 -3.56 -0.18 -25.44
C ALA A 60 -4.17 -1.13 -26.48
N SER A 61 -5.50 -1.22 -26.56
CA SER A 61 -6.20 -2.02 -27.59
C SER A 61 -6.27 -1.35 -28.97
N GLY A 62 -5.58 -0.24 -29.19
CA GLY A 62 -5.52 0.44 -30.50
C GLY A 62 -6.75 1.28 -30.87
N LEU A 63 -7.66 1.54 -29.93
CA LEU A 63 -8.84 2.38 -30.17
C LEU A 63 -8.45 3.86 -30.30
N SER A 64 -9.18 4.58 -31.15
CA SER A 64 -9.02 6.03 -31.24
C SER A 64 -9.44 6.72 -29.93
N HIS A 65 -8.93 7.94 -29.70
CA HIS A 65 -9.25 8.70 -28.49
C HIS A 65 -10.76 8.85 -28.26
N ARG A 66 -11.52 9.09 -29.34
CA ARG A 66 -12.98 9.28 -29.28
C ARG A 66 -13.72 7.99 -28.91
N GLU A 67 -13.22 6.84 -29.37
CA GLU A 67 -13.80 5.54 -29.03
C GLU A 67 -13.50 5.14 -27.59
N VAL A 68 -12.26 5.41 -27.12
CA VAL A 68 -11.87 5.22 -25.73
C VAL A 68 -12.77 6.03 -24.81
N ASP A 69 -13.00 7.32 -25.10
CA ASP A 69 -13.81 8.19 -24.24
C ASP A 69 -15.29 7.80 -24.18
N LYS A 70 -15.81 7.16 -25.23
CA LYS A 70 -17.18 6.60 -25.26
C LYS A 70 -17.28 5.29 -24.48
N LYS A 71 -16.25 4.43 -24.56
CA LYS A 71 -16.25 3.08 -23.96
C LYS A 71 -15.74 3.06 -22.52
N VAL A 72 -14.95 4.06 -22.10
CA VAL A 72 -14.32 4.07 -20.78
C VAL A 72 -15.35 4.11 -19.66
N ARG A 73 -15.18 3.23 -18.68
CA ARG A 73 -16.00 3.20 -17.48
C ARG A 73 -15.85 4.52 -16.72
N ARG A 74 -16.96 5.24 -16.54
CA ARG A 74 -17.03 6.45 -15.72
C ARG A 74 -17.46 6.10 -14.29
N VAL A 75 -16.68 6.54 -13.32
CA VAL A 75 -16.82 6.22 -11.89
C VAL A 75 -16.92 7.49 -11.07
N VAL A 76 -17.65 7.41 -9.95
CA VAL A 76 -17.72 8.50 -8.98
C VAL A 76 -16.58 8.40 -7.96
N THR A 77 -16.00 7.21 -7.83
CA THR A 77 -14.92 6.89 -6.89
C THR A 77 -13.55 7.33 -7.39
N TYR A 78 -12.71 7.79 -6.47
CA TYR A 78 -11.33 8.20 -6.73
C TYR A 78 -10.40 7.82 -5.57
N CYS A 79 -9.09 7.76 -5.83
CA CYS A 79 -8.10 7.55 -4.78
C CYS A 79 -7.64 8.90 -4.22
N ALA A 80 -7.89 9.19 -2.94
CA ALA A 80 -7.51 10.45 -2.31
C ALA A 80 -6.00 10.55 -2.05
N ASP A 81 -5.33 9.41 -1.89
CA ASP A 81 -3.90 9.34 -1.57
C ASP A 81 -2.99 9.43 -2.81
N CYS A 82 -3.55 9.42 -4.01
CA CYS A 82 -2.79 9.53 -5.26
C CYS A 82 -2.75 10.97 -5.77
N PRO A 83 -1.61 11.40 -6.35
CA PRO A 83 -1.50 12.72 -6.95
C PRO A 83 -2.54 12.89 -8.07
N GLY A 84 -3.30 13.98 -8.01
CA GLY A 84 -4.35 14.31 -8.97
C GLY A 84 -5.67 13.55 -8.77
N GLU A 85 -5.84 12.84 -7.66
CA GLU A 85 -7.09 12.17 -7.28
C GLU A 85 -7.73 11.36 -8.43
N PRO A 86 -6.99 10.40 -9.01
CA PRO A 86 -7.44 9.64 -10.17
C PRO A 86 -8.70 8.83 -9.88
N GLY A 87 -9.60 8.78 -10.86
CA GLY A 87 -10.78 7.92 -10.81
C GLY A 87 -10.42 6.45 -10.97
N TYR A 88 -10.98 5.59 -10.11
CA TYR A 88 -10.81 4.14 -10.19
C TYR A 88 -12.14 3.42 -9.96
N CYS A 89 -12.40 2.38 -10.74
CA CYS A 89 -13.43 1.40 -10.37
C CYS A 89 -12.87 0.47 -9.29
N LEU A 90 -13.74 -0.22 -8.55
CA LEU A 90 -13.35 -1.08 -7.43
C LEU A 90 -12.31 -2.15 -7.84
N ASN A 91 -12.54 -2.82 -8.97
CA ASN A 91 -11.63 -3.86 -9.46
C ASN A 91 -10.24 -3.30 -9.76
N CYS A 92 -10.16 -2.22 -10.54
CA CYS A 92 -8.89 -1.60 -10.88
C CYS A 92 -8.19 -0.99 -9.66
N PHE A 93 -8.95 -0.51 -8.67
CA PHE A 93 -8.37 -0.04 -7.41
C PHE A 93 -7.66 -1.19 -6.67
N ASN A 94 -8.35 -2.32 -6.49
CA ASN A 94 -7.80 -3.51 -5.81
C ASN A 94 -6.59 -4.11 -6.55
N GLU A 95 -6.55 -4.01 -7.87
CA GLU A 95 -5.40 -4.45 -8.67
C GLU A 95 -4.18 -3.53 -8.51
N THR A 96 -4.42 -2.21 -8.40
CA THR A 96 -3.36 -1.19 -8.42
C THR A 96 -2.88 -0.73 -7.04
N HIS A 97 -3.66 -0.97 -5.98
CA HIS A 97 -3.41 -0.49 -4.61
C HIS A 97 -3.44 -1.65 -3.60
N LYS A 98 -2.37 -2.47 -3.57
CA LYS A 98 -2.22 -3.64 -2.67
C LYS A 98 -1.43 -3.34 -1.39
#